data_AF-E4NRL6-F1
#
_entry.id   AF-E4NRL6-F1
#
_cell.length_a   1.000
_cell.length_b   1.000
_cell.length_c   1.000
_cell.angle_alpha   90.00
_cell.angle_beta   90.00
_cell.angle_gamma   90.00
#
_symmetry.space_group_name_H-M   'P 1'
#
loop_
_entity.id
_entity.type
_entity.pdbx_description
1 polymer ?
#
loop_
_entity_poly.entity_id
_entity_poly.type
_entity_poly.pdbx_seq_one_letter_code
_entity_poly.pdbx_strand_id
1 'polypeptide(L)'
;MGLADIADELGVTTTTQEERGVATVDDTDVDLDARLRDHADKLPCTPEAAATVLERHAAGDSVGDAAEAAIVAPVTAAKVLHRAGIEGVTPLAPTARQILRDWLAGQLSRADALELTGADDAEFALAAYIETHDPVPELADATRRDAAASLGGDALVKKREELADTMSASTDLF
;
A
#
# COMPACT_ATOMS: atom_id res chain seq x y z
N MET A 1 36.50 6.72 -39.12
CA MET A 1 35.29 6.94 -38.33
C MET A 1 35.72 7.27 -36.92
N GLY A 2 35.82 8.54 -36.60
CA GLY A 2 36.22 9.05 -35.29
C GLY A 2 35.00 9.41 -34.45
N LEU A 3 35.21 9.64 -33.16
CA LEU A 3 34.16 10.08 -32.22
C LEU A 3 33.49 11.39 -32.66
N ALA A 4 34.19 12.22 -33.45
CA ALA A 4 33.64 13.43 -34.06
C ALA A 4 32.55 13.12 -35.11
N ASP A 5 32.72 12.05 -35.87
CA ASP A 5 31.75 11.64 -36.90
C ASP A 5 30.44 11.12 -36.27
N ILE A 6 30.51 10.58 -35.04
CA ILE A 6 29.33 10.10 -34.27
C ILE A 6 28.54 11.28 -33.68
N ALA A 7 29.19 12.40 -33.37
CA ALA A 7 28.55 13.56 -32.77
C ALA A 7 27.70 14.35 -33.78
N ASP A 8 28.12 14.40 -35.05
CA ASP A 8 27.41 15.13 -36.11
C ASP A 8 26.08 14.47 -36.53
N GLU A 9 25.90 13.15 -36.31
CA GLU A 9 24.64 12.44 -36.55
C GLU A 9 23.67 12.47 -35.35
N LEU A 10 24.14 12.86 -34.16
CA LEU A 10 23.30 13.09 -32.98
C LEU A 10 22.69 14.49 -33.04
N GLY A 11 21.74 14.67 -33.97
CA GLY A 11 20.84 15.81 -33.94
C GLY A 11 20.14 15.85 -32.58
N VAL A 12 20.59 16.75 -31.70
CA VAL A 12 20.00 16.99 -30.39
C VAL A 12 18.61 17.59 -30.62
N THR A 13 17.62 16.72 -30.80
CA THR A 13 16.22 17.07 -30.74
C THR A 13 15.86 17.23 -29.27
N THR A 14 16.26 18.36 -28.70
CA THR A 14 15.82 18.77 -27.36
C THR A 14 14.32 19.04 -27.44
N THR A 15 13.53 17.98 -27.25
CA THR A 15 12.13 18.10 -26.88
C THR A 15 12.13 18.69 -25.48
N THR A 16 11.56 19.89 -25.34
CA THR A 16 11.40 20.59 -24.06
C THR A 16 10.83 19.60 -23.04
N GLN A 17 11.57 19.36 -21.96
CA GLN A 17 11.05 18.60 -20.84
C GLN A 17 9.94 19.45 -20.21
N GLU A 18 8.69 19.05 -20.39
CA GLU A 18 7.60 19.64 -19.63
C GLU A 18 7.67 19.10 -18.20
N GLU A 19 7.78 20.01 -17.24
CA GLU A 19 7.71 19.70 -15.83
C GLU A 19 6.31 19.17 -15.51
N ARG A 20 6.15 17.85 -15.51
CA ARG A 20 4.96 17.21 -14.96
C ARG A 20 5.07 17.30 -13.44
N GLY A 21 4.52 18.38 -12.89
CA GLY A 21 4.34 18.51 -11.45
C GLY A 21 3.61 17.29 -10.90
N VAL A 22 4.22 16.60 -9.94
CA VAL A 22 3.55 15.56 -9.18
C VAL A 22 2.62 16.27 -8.21
N ALA A 23 1.32 15.98 -8.27
CA ALA A 23 0.40 16.43 -7.23
C ALA A 23 0.85 15.78 -5.91
N THR A 24 1.47 16.57 -5.05
CA THR A 24 1.79 16.14 -3.69
C THR A 24 0.54 16.38 -2.86
N VAL A 25 -0.06 15.30 -2.37
CA VAL A 25 -1.16 15.38 -1.41
C VAL A 25 -0.53 15.54 -0.04
N ASP A 26 -0.83 16.66 0.62
CA ASP A 26 -0.45 16.93 2.00
C ASP A 26 -1.59 16.48 2.91
N ASP A 27 -1.50 15.23 3.38
CA ASP A 27 -2.47 14.60 4.29
C ASP A 27 -1.98 14.60 5.75
N THR A 28 -1.07 15.51 6.11
CA THR A 28 -0.48 15.56 7.46
C THR A 28 -1.51 15.86 8.56
N ASP A 29 -2.70 16.36 8.19
CA ASP A 29 -3.73 16.84 9.13
C ASP A 29 -4.88 15.84 9.37
N VAL A 30 -4.79 14.60 8.84
CA VAL A 30 -5.84 13.57 9.04
C VAL A 30 -5.32 12.42 9.92
N ASP A 31 -5.78 12.44 11.17
CA ASP A 31 -5.53 11.42 12.20
C ASP A 31 -5.96 10.01 11.73
N LEU A 32 -4.98 9.19 11.32
CA LEU A 32 -5.19 7.81 10.85
C LEU A 32 -5.82 6.92 11.93
N ASP A 33 -5.41 7.10 13.19
CA ASP A 33 -5.99 6.43 14.35
C ASP A 33 -7.50 6.69 14.46
N ALA A 34 -7.98 7.91 14.18
CA ALA A 34 -9.40 8.24 14.19
C ALA A 34 -10.18 7.46 13.13
N ARG A 35 -9.63 7.35 11.91
CA ARG A 35 -10.23 6.55 10.82
C ARG A 35 -10.27 5.05 11.16
N LEU A 36 -9.23 4.56 11.81
CA LEU A 36 -9.13 3.16 12.22
C LEU A 36 -10.08 2.80 13.36
N ARG A 37 -10.46 3.75 14.23
CA ARG A 37 -11.41 3.51 15.34
C ARG A 37 -12.78 3.05 14.85
N ASP A 38 -13.24 3.54 13.70
CA ASP A 38 -14.50 3.12 13.08
C ASP A 38 -14.51 1.64 12.67
N HIS A 39 -13.33 1.01 12.65
CA HIS A 39 -13.12 -0.38 12.26
C HIS A 39 -12.30 -1.16 13.30
N ALA A 40 -12.31 -0.71 14.57
CA ALA A 40 -11.50 -1.28 15.64
C ALA A 40 -11.76 -2.78 15.86
N ASP A 41 -12.98 -3.25 15.63
CA ASP A 41 -13.37 -4.66 15.74
C ASP A 41 -12.69 -5.57 14.71
N LYS A 42 -12.23 -4.99 13.59
CA LYS A 42 -11.56 -5.71 12.51
C LYS A 42 -10.03 -5.76 12.67
N LEU A 43 -9.48 -5.02 13.64
CA LEU A 43 -8.05 -4.89 13.87
C LEU A 43 -7.51 -5.99 14.80
N PRO A 44 -6.30 -6.51 14.53
CA PRO A 44 -5.61 -7.44 15.44
C PRO A 44 -5.15 -6.82 16.78
N CYS A 45 -5.13 -5.48 16.88
CA CYS A 45 -4.71 -4.70 18.04
C CYS A 45 -5.50 -3.39 18.14
N THR A 46 -5.17 -2.53 19.10
CA THR A 46 -5.79 -1.20 19.26
C THR A 46 -5.55 -0.32 18.02
N PRO A 47 -6.51 0.55 17.63
CA PRO A 47 -6.36 1.49 16.52
C PRO A 47 -5.07 2.32 16.57
N GLU A 48 -4.67 2.80 17.75
CA GLU A 48 -3.47 3.62 17.94
C GLU A 48 -2.18 2.85 17.60
N ALA A 49 -2.08 1.60 18.08
CA ALA A 49 -0.96 0.73 17.76
C ALA A 49 -0.94 0.34 16.26
N ALA A 50 -2.11 0.09 15.68
CA ALA A 50 -2.22 -0.21 14.25
C ALA A 50 -1.78 1.00 13.38
N ALA A 51 -2.21 2.21 13.73
CA ALA A 51 -1.77 3.45 13.07
C ALA A 51 -0.24 3.57 13.13
N THR A 52 0.35 3.38 14.31
CA THR A 52 1.81 3.43 14.49
C THR A 52 2.54 2.42 13.59
N VAL A 53 2.05 1.18 13.50
CA VAL A 53 2.63 0.16 12.59
C VAL A 53 2.57 0.61 11.14
N LEU A 54 1.41 1.11 10.70
CA LEU A 54 1.19 1.51 9.30
C LEU A 54 2.05 2.71 8.91
N GLU A 55 2.14 3.72 9.78
CA GLU A 55 2.97 4.91 9.56
C GLU A 55 4.46 4.58 9.48
N ARG A 56 4.95 3.77 10.44
CA ARG A 56 6.36 3.34 10.49
C ARG A 56 6.74 2.53 9.27
N HIS A 57 5.90 1.55 8.91
CA HIS A 57 6.14 0.74 7.71
C HIS A 57 6.05 1.58 6.43
N ALA A 58 5.12 2.53 6.34
CA ALA A 58 5.03 3.45 5.21
C ALA A 58 6.20 4.45 5.12
N ALA A 59 6.92 4.68 6.23
CA ALA A 59 8.18 5.42 6.27
C ALA A 59 9.39 4.56 5.87
N GLY A 60 9.22 3.26 5.65
CA GLY A 60 10.25 2.32 5.21
C GLY A 60 10.84 1.43 6.30
N ASP A 61 10.31 1.49 7.53
CA ASP A 61 10.75 0.63 8.62
C ASP A 61 10.37 -0.83 8.34
N SER A 62 11.18 -1.77 8.85
CA SER A 62 10.84 -3.19 8.77
C SER A 62 9.61 -3.51 9.62
N VAL A 63 8.96 -4.66 9.37
CA VAL A 63 7.83 -5.12 10.20
C VAL A 63 8.21 -5.24 11.68
N GLY A 64 9.45 -5.65 11.97
CA GLY A 64 9.97 -5.75 13.34
C GLY A 64 10.12 -4.39 14.01
N ASP A 65 10.74 -3.43 13.33
CA ASP A 65 10.97 -2.08 13.85
C ASP A 65 9.63 -1.33 14.05
N ALA A 66 8.70 -1.49 13.11
CA ALA A 66 7.34 -0.95 13.23
C ALA A 66 6.57 -1.58 14.42
N ALA A 67 6.75 -2.88 14.66
CA ALA A 67 6.14 -3.57 15.80
C ALA A 67 6.73 -3.09 17.13
N GLU A 68 8.04 -2.88 17.19
CA GLU A 68 8.73 -2.34 18.37
C GLU A 68 8.23 -0.93 18.69
N ALA A 69 8.16 -0.05 17.68
CA ALA A 69 7.65 1.31 17.85
C ALA A 69 6.19 1.35 18.34
N ALA A 70 5.37 0.39 17.90
CA ALA A 70 3.97 0.25 18.30
C ALA A 70 3.75 -0.56 19.59
N ILE A 71 4.83 -1.10 20.20
CA ILE A 71 4.78 -1.93 21.42
C ILE A 71 3.85 -3.15 21.23
N VAL A 72 3.97 -3.81 20.08
CA VAL A 72 3.25 -5.05 19.75
C VAL A 72 4.21 -6.15 19.31
N ALA A 73 3.75 -7.40 19.32
CA ALA A 73 4.53 -8.50 18.76
C ALA A 73 4.67 -8.33 17.22
N PRO A 74 5.81 -8.71 16.61
CA PRO A 74 6.00 -8.65 15.15
C PRO A 74 4.91 -9.36 14.36
N VAL A 75 4.41 -10.49 14.86
CA VAL A 75 3.28 -11.22 14.24
C VAL A 75 2.00 -10.38 14.21
N THR A 76 1.75 -9.56 15.22
CA THR A 76 0.58 -8.67 15.27
C THR A 76 0.74 -7.54 14.26
N ALA A 77 1.93 -6.94 14.15
CA ALA A 77 2.21 -5.93 13.13
C ALA A 77 2.02 -6.51 11.71
N ALA A 78 2.55 -7.70 11.42
CA ALA A 78 2.35 -8.36 10.14
C ALA A 78 0.86 -8.59 9.82
N LYS A 79 0.05 -8.99 10.82
CA LYS A 79 -1.40 -9.13 10.65
C LYS A 79 -2.08 -7.79 10.36
N VAL A 80 -1.69 -6.71 11.03
CA VAL A 80 -2.22 -5.36 10.76
C VAL A 80 -1.96 -4.97 9.30
N LEU A 81 -0.71 -5.08 8.86
CA LEU A 81 -0.30 -4.75 7.48
C LEU A 81 -1.09 -5.58 6.46
N HIS A 82 -1.23 -6.89 6.69
CA HIS A 82 -2.04 -7.77 5.84
C HIS A 82 -3.51 -7.35 5.78
N ARG A 83 -4.12 -7.06 6.93
CA ARG A 83 -5.53 -6.64 7.01
C ARG A 83 -5.76 -5.27 6.39
N ALA A 84 -4.74 -4.41 6.37
CA ALA A 84 -4.71 -3.14 5.64
C ALA A 84 -4.38 -3.29 4.14
N GLY A 85 -4.23 -4.51 3.63
CA GLY A 85 -3.99 -4.76 2.21
C GLY A 85 -2.56 -4.46 1.74
N ILE A 86 -1.60 -4.34 2.66
CA ILE A 86 -0.19 -4.20 2.31
C ILE A 86 0.34 -5.58 1.89
N GLU A 87 0.81 -5.66 0.65
CA GLU A 87 1.40 -6.86 0.08
C GLU A 87 2.83 -7.10 0.62
N GLY A 88 3.35 -8.32 0.43
CA GLY A 88 4.74 -8.65 0.77
C GLY A 88 5.00 -9.04 2.23
N VAL A 89 3.96 -9.16 3.05
CA VAL A 89 4.07 -9.55 4.48
C VAL A 89 4.01 -11.06 4.74
N THR A 90 3.78 -11.87 3.71
CA THR A 90 3.78 -13.33 3.82
C THR A 90 5.21 -13.85 4.04
N PRO A 91 5.46 -14.64 5.11
CA PRO A 91 6.80 -15.17 5.37
C PRO A 91 7.16 -16.33 4.43
N LEU A 92 6.18 -16.93 3.76
CA LEU A 92 6.39 -18.10 2.92
C LEU A 92 6.51 -17.74 1.43
N ALA A 93 7.47 -18.41 0.77
CA ALA A 93 7.60 -18.40 -0.68
C ALA A 93 6.37 -19.07 -1.36
N PRO A 94 6.08 -18.78 -2.64
CA PRO A 94 4.88 -19.28 -3.34
C PRO A 94 4.68 -20.80 -3.27
N THR A 95 5.75 -21.60 -3.43
CA THR A 95 5.66 -23.06 -3.32
C THR A 95 5.31 -23.53 -1.90
N ALA A 96 5.90 -22.92 -0.88
CA ALA A 96 5.59 -23.21 0.52
C ALA A 96 4.14 -22.83 0.88
N ARG A 97 3.60 -21.77 0.26
CA ARG A 97 2.19 -21.42 0.38
C ARG A 97 1.26 -22.47 -0.22
N GLN A 98 1.66 -23.16 -1.30
CA GLN A 98 0.87 -24.26 -1.84
C GLN A 98 0.79 -25.43 -0.85
N ILE A 99 1.93 -25.82 -0.25
CA ILE A 99 1.96 -26.87 0.77
C ILE A 99 1.07 -26.50 1.97
N LEU A 100 1.13 -25.25 2.41
CA LEU A 100 0.26 -24.73 3.47
C LEU A 100 -1.22 -24.86 3.10
N ARG A 101 -1.62 -24.59 1.86
CA ARG A 101 -3.01 -24.77 1.40
C ARG A 101 -3.44 -26.23 1.39
N ASP A 102 -2.55 -27.14 1.01
CA ASP A 102 -2.83 -28.58 1.04
C ASP A 102 -3.06 -29.05 2.49
N TRP A 103 -2.29 -28.51 3.45
CA TRP A 103 -2.54 -28.70 4.88
C TRP A 103 -3.87 -28.11 5.35
N LEU A 104 -4.19 -26.86 4.97
CA LEU A 104 -5.47 -26.22 5.29
C LEU A 104 -6.67 -27.01 4.72
N ALA A 105 -6.48 -27.66 3.57
CA ALA A 105 -7.47 -28.55 2.94
C ALA A 105 -7.55 -29.95 3.59
N GLY A 106 -6.73 -30.24 4.61
CA GLY A 106 -6.68 -31.53 5.30
C GLY A 106 -6.04 -32.66 4.49
N GLN A 107 -5.29 -32.33 3.43
CA GLN A 107 -4.62 -33.30 2.56
C GLN A 107 -3.21 -33.67 3.05
N LEU A 108 -2.67 -32.88 3.99
CA LEU A 108 -1.35 -33.05 4.59
C LEU A 108 -1.47 -32.98 6.11
N SER A 109 -0.62 -33.74 6.82
CA SER A 109 -0.49 -33.58 8.27
C SER A 109 0.26 -32.28 8.58
N ARG A 110 0.07 -31.73 9.80
CA ARG A 110 0.80 -30.54 10.22
C ARG A 110 2.31 -30.77 10.26
N ALA A 111 2.74 -31.96 10.67
CA ALA A 111 4.16 -32.29 10.78
C ALA A 111 4.83 -32.31 9.41
N ASP A 112 4.23 -32.99 8.44
CA ASP A 112 4.74 -33.05 7.06
C ASP A 112 4.73 -31.66 6.41
N ALA A 113 3.68 -30.85 6.65
CA ALA A 113 3.60 -29.50 6.11
C ALA A 113 4.71 -28.57 6.64
N LEU A 114 5.05 -28.67 7.93
CA LEU A 114 6.17 -27.92 8.51
C LEU A 114 7.51 -28.40 7.94
N GLU A 115 7.72 -29.72 7.83
CA GLU A 115 8.94 -30.28 7.27
C GLU A 115 9.14 -29.83 5.81
N LEU A 116 8.09 -29.89 4.99
CA LEU A 116 8.14 -29.52 3.57
C LEU A 116 8.28 -28.02 3.34
N THR A 117 7.69 -27.19 4.19
CA THR A 117 7.84 -25.72 4.09
C THR A 117 9.18 -25.25 4.65
N GLY A 118 9.76 -25.97 5.62
CA GLY A 118 10.96 -25.56 6.34
C GLY A 118 10.74 -24.33 7.24
N ALA A 119 9.48 -23.93 7.44
CA ALA A 119 9.10 -22.77 8.22
C ALA A 119 9.11 -23.09 9.71
N ASP A 120 9.37 -22.08 10.54
CA ASP A 120 9.14 -22.21 11.97
C ASP A 120 7.64 -22.13 12.32
N ASP A 121 7.30 -22.45 13.57
CA ASP A 121 5.90 -22.46 14.03
C ASP A 121 5.23 -21.08 13.91
N ALA A 122 5.98 -19.98 14.06
CA ALA A 122 5.45 -18.62 14.02
C ALA A 122 5.20 -18.17 12.58
N GLU A 123 6.15 -18.43 11.68
CA GLU A 123 6.02 -18.20 10.23
C GLU A 123 4.85 -18.99 9.67
N PHE A 124 4.74 -20.27 10.02
CA PHE A 124 3.66 -21.14 9.57
C PHE A 124 2.30 -20.66 10.09
N ALA A 125 2.21 -20.26 11.36
CA ALA A 125 0.99 -19.71 11.93
C ALA A 125 0.59 -18.37 11.30
N LEU A 126 1.55 -17.48 11.02
CA LEU A 126 1.30 -16.21 10.35
C LEU A 126 0.83 -16.43 8.91
N ALA A 127 1.49 -17.32 8.16
CA ALA A 127 1.09 -17.64 6.81
C ALA A 127 -0.30 -18.28 6.76
N ALA A 128 -0.63 -19.16 7.72
CA ALA A 128 -1.96 -19.72 7.86
C ALA A 128 -3.02 -18.64 8.11
N TYR A 129 -2.71 -17.64 8.96
CA TYR A 129 -3.58 -16.49 9.17
C TYR A 129 -3.80 -15.70 7.87
N ILE A 130 -2.72 -15.40 7.15
CA ILE A 130 -2.76 -14.64 5.89
C ILE A 130 -3.59 -15.35 4.82
N GLU A 131 -3.46 -16.68 4.65
CA GLU A 131 -4.24 -17.45 3.67
C GLU A 131 -5.74 -17.58 4.03
N THR A 132 -6.10 -17.41 5.31
CA THR A 132 -7.47 -17.63 5.80
C THR A 132 -8.25 -16.35 6.06
N HIS A 133 -7.58 -15.20 6.05
CA HIS A 133 -8.19 -13.91 6.31
C HIS A 133 -7.86 -12.99 5.14
N ASP A 134 -8.86 -12.57 4.37
CA ASP A 134 -8.61 -11.59 3.31
C ASP A 134 -8.23 -10.21 3.88
N PRO A 135 -7.60 -9.32 3.10
CA PRO A 135 -7.53 -7.91 3.45
C PRO A 135 -8.93 -7.31 3.69
N VAL A 136 -9.03 -6.32 4.57
CA VAL A 136 -10.27 -5.59 4.81
C VAL A 136 -10.28 -4.38 3.90
N PRO A 137 -11.21 -4.28 2.94
CA PRO A 137 -11.27 -3.15 2.02
C PRO A 137 -11.32 -1.81 2.74
N GLU A 138 -12.10 -1.72 3.82
CA GLU A 138 -12.26 -0.47 4.57
C GLU A 138 -10.97 -0.06 5.31
N LEU A 139 -10.16 -1.02 5.80
CA LEU A 139 -8.85 -0.71 6.39
C LEU A 139 -7.83 -0.35 5.33
N ALA A 140 -7.87 -1.01 4.17
CA ALA A 140 -6.99 -0.68 3.05
C ALA A 140 -7.27 0.72 2.50
N ASP A 141 -8.55 1.09 2.39
CA ASP A 141 -8.96 2.44 2.04
C ASP A 141 -8.59 3.44 3.16
N ALA A 142 -8.79 3.10 4.44
CA ALA A 142 -8.34 3.94 5.56
C ALA A 142 -6.82 4.19 5.55
N THR A 143 -6.02 3.25 5.03
CA THR A 143 -4.55 3.35 4.98
C THR A 143 -4.06 4.09 3.73
N ARG A 144 -4.82 4.09 2.63
CA ARG A 144 -4.43 4.81 1.40
C ARG A 144 -4.41 6.31 1.71
N ARG A 145 -3.26 6.97 1.48
CA ARG A 145 -3.11 8.43 1.70
C ARG A 145 -4.17 9.20 0.91
N ASP A 146 -4.37 8.83 -0.36
CA ASP A 146 -5.42 9.39 -1.22
C ASP A 146 -6.86 9.26 -0.70
N ALA A 147 -7.16 8.41 0.29
CA ALA A 147 -8.52 8.29 0.82
C ALA A 147 -8.90 9.38 1.83
N ALA A 148 -7.93 10.15 2.34
CA ALA A 148 -8.22 11.44 2.99
C ALA A 148 -8.79 12.44 1.96
N ALA A 149 -8.34 12.34 0.72
CA ALA A 149 -9.00 12.93 -0.44
C ALA A 149 -10.12 12.00 -0.93
N SER A 150 -11.28 12.04 -0.27
CA SER A 150 -12.48 12.05 -1.11
C SER A 150 -12.23 13.19 -2.10
N LEU A 151 -11.95 12.87 -3.37
CA LEU A 151 -12.09 13.77 -4.51
C LEU A 151 -13.59 14.11 -4.62
N GLY A 152 -14.13 14.66 -3.55
CA GLY A 152 -15.54 14.82 -3.26
C GLY A 152 -15.99 16.06 -3.97
N GLY A 153 -16.41 15.91 -5.23
CA GLY A 153 -17.21 16.86 -5.98
C GLY A 153 -16.51 18.16 -6.35
N ASP A 154 -16.11 18.96 -5.37
CA ASP A 154 -15.78 20.37 -5.52
C ASP A 154 -14.51 20.61 -6.35
N ALA A 155 -13.45 19.82 -6.19
CA ALA A 155 -12.22 20.03 -6.97
C ALA A 155 -12.40 19.73 -8.47
N LEU A 156 -13.19 18.71 -8.81
CA LEU A 156 -13.49 18.33 -10.20
C LEU A 156 -14.58 19.22 -10.80
N VAL A 157 -15.56 19.68 -9.99
CA VAL A 157 -16.58 20.65 -10.38
C VAL A 157 -15.94 22.01 -10.63
N LYS A 158 -15.09 22.49 -9.72
CA LYS A 158 -14.35 23.75 -9.88
C LYS A 158 -13.44 23.75 -11.10
N LYS A 159 -12.73 22.63 -11.37
CA LYS A 159 -11.96 22.48 -12.62
C LYS A 159 -12.84 22.50 -13.87
N ARG A 160 -14.04 21.91 -13.82
CA ARG A 160 -14.99 21.97 -14.94
C ARG A 160 -15.53 23.39 -15.16
N GLU A 161 -15.82 24.12 -14.09
CA GLU A 161 -16.28 25.51 -14.14
C GLU A 161 -15.19 26.45 -14.67
N GLU A 162 -13.96 26.35 -14.19
CA GLU A 162 -12.82 27.13 -14.68
C GLU A 162 -12.52 26.85 -16.17
N LEU A 163 -12.66 25.59 -16.60
CA LEU A 163 -12.51 25.20 -17.99
C LEU A 163 -13.68 25.70 -18.86
N ALA A 164 -14.91 25.69 -18.33
CA ALA A 164 -16.08 26.21 -19.01
C ALA A 164 -16.00 27.74 -19.20
N ASP A 165 -15.55 28.48 -18.17
CA ASP A 165 -15.34 29.93 -18.26
C ASP A 165 -14.29 30.31 -19.32
N THR A 166 -13.21 29.54 -19.42
CA THR A 166 -12.16 29.78 -20.43
C THR A 166 -12.67 29.53 -21.87
N MET A 167 -13.55 28.53 -22.05
CA MET A 167 -14.14 28.20 -23.36
C MET A 167 -15.26 29.17 -23.76
N SER A 168 -16.02 29.68 -22.79
CA SER A 168 -17.05 30.69 -23.02
C SER A 168 -16.48 32.07 -23.36
N ALA A 169 -15.34 32.46 -22.77
CA ALA A 169 -14.67 33.72 -23.07
C ALA A 169 -14.15 33.82 -24.54
N SER A 170 -14.00 32.69 -25.22
CA SER A 170 -13.54 32.62 -26.62
C SER A 170 -14.64 32.96 -27.65
N THR A 171 -15.91 33.07 -27.22
CA THR A 171 -17.06 33.24 -28.12
C THR A 171 -17.58 34.70 -28.19
N ASP A 172 -17.11 35.60 -27.32
CA ASP A 172 -17.55 37.01 -27.24
C ASP A 172 -16.59 38.02 -27.90
N LEU A 173 -15.98 37.65 -29.02
CA LEU A 173 -15.23 38.57 -29.90
C LEU A 173 -15.81 38.53 -31.32
N PHE A 174 -16.97 39.18 -31.50
CA PHE A 174 -17.48 39.64 -32.80
C PHE A 174 -18.08 41.04 -32.67
#